data_AF-A0A3D0ZN27-F1
#
_entry.id   AF-A0A3D0ZN27-F1
#
_cell.length_a   1.000
_cell.length_b   1.000
_cell.length_c   1.000
_cell.angle_alpha   90.00
_cell.angle_beta   90.00
_cell.angle_gamma   90.00
#
_symmetry.space_group_name_H-M   'P 1'
#
loop_
_entity.id
_entity.type
_entity.pdbx_description
1 polymer ?
#
loop_
_entity_poly.entity_id
_entity_poly.type
_entity_poly.pdbx_seq_one_letter_code
_entity_poly.pdbx_strand_id
1 'polypeptide(L)'
;MKSIKMLVAACLLFAWQASPAHGDVETGAALDNAVVLGNDISWPQCGGDLPAPPAFAIVGVNGGRPDTINPCLATQLAWANHSSDATGGTPAA
;
A
#
# COMPACT_ATOMS: atom_id res chain seq x y z
N MET A 1 -23.09 45.94 -22.13
CA MET A 1 -22.79 44.84 -23.08
C MET A 1 -21.37 44.93 -23.65
N LYS A 2 -20.34 45.17 -22.83
CA LYS A 2 -18.93 45.18 -23.28
C LYS A 2 -18.03 44.48 -22.25
N SER A 3 -18.47 44.48 -20.99
CA SER A 3 -17.83 43.82 -19.85
C SER A 3 -18.02 42.29 -19.80
N ILE A 4 -19.06 41.74 -20.44
CA ILE A 4 -19.31 40.28 -20.47
C ILE A 4 -18.34 39.56 -21.44
N LYS A 5 -17.87 40.22 -22.50
CA LYS A 5 -16.91 39.62 -23.45
C LYS A 5 -15.48 39.54 -22.90
N MET A 6 -15.13 40.34 -21.89
CA MET A 6 -13.80 40.33 -21.28
C MET A 6 -13.61 39.19 -20.27
N LEU A 7 -14.70 38.68 -19.67
CA LEU A 7 -14.59 37.58 -18.70
C LEU A 7 -14.37 36.21 -19.37
N VAL A 8 -14.91 36.01 -20.58
CA VAL A 8 -14.80 34.72 -21.31
C VAL A 8 -13.39 34.49 -21.87
N ALA A 9 -12.65 35.56 -22.18
CA ALA A 9 -11.28 35.45 -22.70
C ALA A 9 -10.24 35.03 -21.64
N ALA A 10 -10.49 35.30 -20.36
CA ALA A 10 -9.57 34.98 -19.26
C ALA A 10 -9.61 33.50 -18.84
N CYS A 11 -10.75 32.82 -19.00
CA CYS A 11 -10.87 31.39 -18.66
C CYS A 11 -10.20 30.46 -19.68
N LEU A 12 -10.02 30.90 -20.94
CA LEU A 12 -9.44 30.07 -21.99
C LEU A 12 -7.90 30.08 -22.02
N LEU A 13 -7.25 30.98 -21.27
CA LEU A 13 -5.79 31.08 -21.22
C LEU A 13 -5.15 30.26 -20.09
N PHE A 14 -5.93 29.69 -19.17
CA PHE A 14 -5.41 28.87 -18.06
C PHE A 14 -5.52 27.35 -18.27
N ALA A 15 -6.15 26.90 -19.36
CA ALA A 15 -6.36 25.46 -19.60
C ALA A 15 -5.18 24.75 -20.31
N TRP A 16 -4.10 25.47 -20.66
CA TRP A 16 -3.00 24.91 -21.46
C TRP A 16 -1.63 24.87 -20.79
N GLN A 17 -1.58 24.99 -19.46
CA GLN A 17 -0.34 24.81 -18.68
C GLN A 17 -0.36 23.49 -17.87
N ALA A 18 -1.11 22.48 -18.33
CA ALA A 18 -0.96 21.13 -17.80
C ALA A 18 0.29 20.49 -18.42
N SER A 19 1.47 20.89 -17.92
CA SER A 19 2.65 20.05 -18.08
C SER A 19 2.32 18.66 -17.53
N PRO A 20 2.79 17.57 -18.16
CA PRO A 20 2.80 16.29 -17.47
C PRO A 20 3.60 16.50 -16.19
N ALA A 21 2.96 16.29 -15.03
CA ALA A 21 3.65 16.15 -13.78
C ALA A 21 4.48 14.86 -13.90
N HIS A 22 5.67 14.98 -14.48
CA HIS A 22 6.71 13.99 -14.28
C HIS A 22 7.09 14.14 -12.81
N GLY A 23 6.44 13.35 -11.95
CA GLY A 23 7.01 13.07 -10.65
C GLY A 23 8.41 12.55 -10.92
N ASP A 24 9.40 13.30 -10.46
CA ASP A 24 10.77 12.88 -10.32
C ASP A 24 10.75 11.53 -9.62
N VAL A 25 10.84 10.46 -10.42
CA VAL A 25 11.36 9.19 -9.91
C VAL A 25 12.81 9.53 -9.64
N GLU A 26 13.09 9.97 -8.41
CA GLU A 26 14.41 9.77 -7.85
C GLU A 26 14.65 8.27 -7.97
N THR A 27 15.33 7.88 -9.05
CA THR A 27 16.00 6.60 -9.13
C THR A 27 17.19 6.76 -8.19
N GLY A 28 16.90 6.85 -6.89
CA GLY A 28 17.87 6.64 -5.84
C GLY A 28 18.59 5.36 -6.21
N ALA A 29 19.92 5.44 -6.21
CA ALA A 29 20.81 4.34 -6.54
C ALA A 29 20.18 3.04 -6.06
N ALA A 30 19.96 2.10 -6.99
CA ALA A 30 19.37 0.80 -6.72
C ALA A 30 19.99 0.26 -5.42
N LEU A 31 19.21 0.33 -4.34
CA LEU A 31 19.71 -0.10 -3.06
C LEU A 31 19.90 -1.61 -3.19
N ASP A 32 21.14 -2.04 -3.01
CA ASP A 32 21.52 -3.41 -2.64
C ASP A 32 20.94 -3.81 -1.25
N ASN A 33 19.87 -3.14 -0.83
CA ASN A 33 19.03 -3.45 0.31
C ASN A 33 17.64 -3.65 -0.29
N ALA A 34 17.33 -4.90 -0.66
CA ALA A 34 15.98 -5.25 -1.06
C ALA A 34 15.03 -4.80 0.06
N VAL A 35 14.18 -3.80 -0.24
CA VAL A 35 13.17 -3.34 0.71
C VAL A 35 12.19 -4.48 0.89
N VAL A 36 12.25 -5.15 2.04
CA VAL A 36 11.31 -6.22 2.37
C VAL A 36 9.97 -5.58 2.71
N LEU A 37 8.93 -5.93 1.95
CA LEU A 37 7.59 -5.39 2.11
C LEU A 37 6.80 -6.15 3.19
N GLY A 38 5.71 -5.52 3.65
CA GLY A 38 4.70 -6.16 4.49
C GLY A 38 3.60 -6.83 3.68
N ASN A 39 2.91 -7.80 4.27
CA ASN A 39 1.78 -8.51 3.65
C ASN A 39 0.51 -8.39 4.52
N ASP A 40 -0.65 -8.23 3.87
CA ASP A 40 -1.99 -8.30 4.48
C ASP A 40 -2.69 -9.58 3.98
N ILE A 41 -3.05 -10.47 4.92
CA ILE A 41 -3.54 -11.82 4.63
C ILE A 41 -4.86 -12.09 5.38
N SER A 42 -5.82 -12.73 4.70
CA SER A 42 -7.19 -12.91 5.18
C SER A 42 -7.87 -14.16 4.57
N TRP A 43 -9.20 -14.26 4.64
CA TRP A 43 -10.01 -15.38 4.08
C TRP A 43 -9.63 -15.80 2.66
N PRO A 44 -9.40 -14.88 1.69
CA PRO A 44 -9.14 -15.29 0.31
C PRO A 44 -7.86 -16.11 0.12
N GLN A 45 -6.95 -16.07 1.11
CA GLN A 45 -5.69 -16.82 1.11
C GLN A 45 -5.77 -18.14 1.90
N CYS A 46 -6.96 -18.52 2.37
CA CYS A 46 -7.18 -19.80 3.02
C CYS A 46 -6.85 -20.99 2.10
N GLY A 47 -6.15 -22.00 2.65
CA GLY A 47 -5.86 -23.26 1.96
C GLY A 47 -4.79 -23.18 0.88
N GLY A 48 -4.15 -22.02 0.68
CA GLY A 48 -3.02 -21.84 -0.22
C GLY A 48 -1.71 -21.65 0.51
N ASP A 49 -0.62 -21.74 -0.25
CA ASP A 49 0.71 -21.33 0.23
C ASP A 49 0.73 -19.82 0.48
N LEU A 50 1.28 -19.41 1.62
CA LEU A 50 1.45 -18.01 1.96
C LEU A 50 2.83 -17.51 1.50
N PRO A 51 3.00 -16.20 1.23
CA PRO A 51 4.28 -15.66 0.79
C PRO A 51 5.40 -15.92 1.78
N ALA A 52 6.64 -15.84 1.28
CA ALA A 52 7.84 -15.85 2.13
C ALA A 52 7.75 -14.77 3.24
N PRO A 53 8.50 -14.94 4.35
CA PRO A 53 8.37 -14.07 5.52
C PRO A 53 8.43 -12.58 5.16
N PRO A 54 7.37 -11.80 5.45
CA PRO A 54 7.37 -10.37 5.19
C PRO A 54 8.10 -9.61 6.30
N ALA A 55 8.45 -8.34 6.06
CA ALA A 55 9.00 -7.47 7.10
C ALA A 55 8.02 -7.25 8.27
N PHE A 56 6.72 -7.29 7.97
CA PHE A 56 5.62 -7.30 8.93
C PHE A 56 4.38 -7.94 8.30
N ALA A 57 3.51 -8.50 9.12
CA ALA A 57 2.28 -9.13 8.67
C ALA A 57 1.05 -8.52 9.36
N ILE A 58 -0.02 -8.34 8.59
CA ILE A 58 -1.36 -8.02 9.09
C ILE A 58 -2.25 -9.22 8.78
N VAL A 59 -2.99 -9.71 9.78
CA VAL A 59 -3.89 -10.85 9.64
C VAL A 59 -5.32 -10.43 9.95
N GLY A 60 -6.23 -10.64 9.00
CA GLY A 60 -7.65 -10.39 9.19
C GLY A 60 -8.31 -11.34 10.18
N VAL A 61 -9.03 -10.81 11.17
CA VAL A 61 -9.62 -11.61 12.27
C VAL A 61 -11.06 -12.05 12.01
N ASN A 62 -11.93 -11.14 11.53
CA ASN A 62 -13.38 -11.36 11.41
C ASN A 62 -14.03 -11.03 10.04
N GLY A 63 -13.27 -10.59 9.04
CA GLY A 63 -13.77 -10.44 7.67
C GLY A 63 -14.65 -9.19 7.50
N GLY A 64 -14.50 -8.23 8.43
CA GLY A 64 -15.29 -7.01 8.47
C GLY A 64 -16.68 -7.17 9.06
N ARG A 65 -17.00 -8.34 9.64
CA ARG A 65 -18.28 -8.61 10.31
C ARG A 65 -18.05 -8.98 11.77
N PRO A 66 -18.87 -8.48 12.71
CA PRO A 66 -18.64 -8.69 14.14
C PRO A 66 -18.89 -10.14 14.59
N ASP A 67 -19.61 -10.94 13.81
CA ASP A 67 -20.10 -12.27 14.16
C ASP A 67 -19.37 -13.43 13.45
N THR A 68 -18.36 -13.14 12.63
CA THR A 68 -17.60 -14.18 11.91
C THR A 68 -16.16 -14.24 12.37
N ILE A 69 -15.51 -15.40 12.20
CA ILE A 69 -14.09 -15.60 12.49
C ILE A 69 -13.38 -16.12 11.24
N ASN A 70 -12.12 -15.71 11.05
CA ASN A 70 -11.28 -16.23 9.98
C ASN A 70 -11.04 -17.72 10.23
N PRO A 71 -11.55 -18.64 9.39
CA PRO A 71 -11.38 -20.07 9.61
C PRO A 71 -9.90 -20.48 9.53
N CYS A 72 -9.04 -19.63 8.98
CA CYS A 72 -7.60 -19.83 8.85
C CYS A 72 -6.79 -18.98 9.83
N LEU A 73 -7.43 -18.33 10.82
CA LEU A 73 -6.77 -17.39 11.73
C LEU A 73 -5.54 -18.00 12.41
N ALA A 74 -5.67 -19.23 12.92
CA ALA A 74 -4.58 -19.91 13.62
C ALA A 74 -3.37 -20.14 12.71
N THR A 75 -3.58 -20.68 11.51
CA THR A 75 -2.51 -20.94 10.53
C THR A 75 -1.88 -19.63 10.04
N GLN A 76 -2.69 -18.60 9.80
CA GLN A 76 -2.20 -17.30 9.34
C GLN A 76 -1.44 -16.55 10.44
N LEU A 77 -1.81 -16.68 11.72
CA LEU A 77 -1.01 -16.15 12.83
C LEU A 77 0.31 -16.91 13.00
N ALA A 78 0.31 -18.24 12.83
CA ALA A 78 1.54 -19.02 12.84
C ALA A 78 2.49 -18.58 11.71
N TRP A 79 1.96 -18.36 10.50
CA TRP A 79 2.73 -17.78 9.39
C TRP A 79 3.26 -16.38 9.72
N ALA A 80 2.41 -15.50 10.27
CA ALA A 80 2.77 -14.12 10.60
C ALA A 80 3.90 -14.04 11.63
N ASN A 81 4.02 -15.03 12.53
CA ASN A 81 5.07 -15.09 13.53
C ASN A 81 6.48 -15.24 12.93
N HIS A 82 6.60 -15.62 11.65
CA HIS A 82 7.90 -15.64 10.95
C HIS A 82 8.33 -14.25 10.45
N SER A 83 7.48 -13.22 10.54
CA SER A 83 7.80 -11.87 10.03
C SER A 83 8.93 -11.19 10.82
N SER A 84 9.11 -11.55 12.09
CA SER A 84 10.21 -11.05 12.93
C SER A 84 11.60 -11.50 12.45
N ASP A 85 11.67 -12.58 11.66
CA ASP A 85 12.94 -13.07 11.10
C ASP A 85 13.39 -12.24 9.89
N ALA A 86 12.45 -11.53 9.24
CA ALA A 86 12.73 -10.68 8.08
C ALA A 86 13.15 -9.26 8.47
N THR A 87 12.71 -8.78 9.63
CA THR A 87 13.17 -7.51 10.19
C THR A 87 14.47 -7.75 10.96
N GLY A 88 15.63 -7.65 10.31
CA GLY A 88 16.94 -7.53 10.99
C GLY A 88 17.09 -6.23 11.80
N GLY A 89 15.98 -5.55 12.12
CA GLY A 89 15.91 -4.27 12.81
C GLY A 89 15.62 -4.46 14.29
N THR A 90 16.26 -3.64 15.12
CA THR A 90 16.21 -3.59 16.58
C THR A 90 14.83 -3.96 17.16
N PRO A 91 14.76 -4.84 18.18
CA PRO A 91 13.51 -5.19 18.85
C PRO A 91 12.79 -3.93 19.34
N ALA A 92 11.47 -3.92 19.23
CA ALA A 92 10.64 -2.91 19.89
C ALA A 92 10.86 -3.00 21.41
N ALA A 93 11.17 -1.85 22.02
CA ALA A 93 11.47 -1.69 23.45
C ALA A 93 10.25 -1.93 24.35
#